data_AF-A0A318J0Z5-F1
#
_entry.id   AF-A0A318J0Z5-F1
#
_cell.length_a   1.000
_cell.length_b   1.000
_cell.length_c   1.000
_cell.angle_alpha   90.00
_cell.angle_beta   90.00
_cell.angle_gamma   90.00
#
_symmetry.space_group_name_H-M   'P 1'
#
loop_
_entity.id
_entity.type
_entity.pdbx_description
1 polymer ?
#
loop_
_entity_poly.entity_id
_entity_poly.type
_entity_poly.pdbx_seq_one_letter_code
_entity_poly.pdbx_strand_id
1 'polypeptide(L)'
;MPQDIRLRKVAQALCEQPGDERRLEEWAEWVDIAPRTLTRRFIAETGFTFTEWRQRVRVLKALELLATGRSVKATALDLGYDNVSAFIAMFRRLLGVTPGRY
;
A
#
# COMPACT_ATOMS: atom_id res chain seq x y z
N MET A 1 10.65 -0.26 8.57
CA MET A 1 11.11 0.63 7.48
C MET A 1 12.42 0.09 6.91
N PRO A 2 12.64 0.12 5.58
CA PRO A 2 13.90 -0.31 4.96
C PRO A 2 15.12 0.50 5.43
N GLN A 3 16.30 -0.12 5.39
CA GLN A 3 17.58 0.51 5.70
C GLN A 3 18.15 1.26 4.50
N ASP A 4 18.04 0.71 3.29
CA ASP A 4 18.45 1.36 2.05
C ASP A 4 17.66 2.66 1.84
N ILE A 5 18.37 3.77 1.60
CA ILE A 5 17.78 5.11 1.48
C ILE A 5 16.76 5.17 0.34
N ARG A 6 17.02 4.47 -0.78
CA ARG A 6 16.13 4.46 -1.95
C ARG A 6 14.84 3.72 -1.64
N LEU A 7 14.94 2.54 -1.01
CA LEU A 7 13.75 1.78 -0.61
C LEU A 7 12.97 2.46 0.50
N ARG A 8 13.66 3.14 1.43
CA ARG A 8 13.02 3.95 2.46
C ARG A 8 12.23 5.10 1.86
N LYS A 9 12.77 5.80 0.84
CA LYS A 9 12.03 6.83 0.09
C LYS A 9 10.74 6.27 -0.52
N VAL A 10 10.81 5.09 -1.16
CA VAL A 10 9.64 4.40 -1.70
C VAL A 10 8.63 4.07 -0.61
N ALA A 11 9.07 3.44 0.48
CA ALA A 11 8.20 3.03 1.58
C ALA A 11 7.53 4.23 2.26
N GLN A 12 8.26 5.33 2.46
CA GLN A 12 7.75 6.56 3.04
C GLN A 12 6.72 7.23 2.12
N ALA A 13 7.04 7.37 0.84
CA ALA A 13 6.11 7.97 -0.12
C ALA A 13 4.80 7.17 -0.23
N LEU A 14 4.86 5.83 -0.15
CA LEU A 14 3.65 5.01 -0.06
C LEU A 14 2.85 5.27 1.23
N CYS A 15 3.50 5.50 2.37
CA CYS A 15 2.82 5.86 3.61
C CYS A 15 2.16 7.24 3.55
N GLU A 16 2.82 8.20 2.91
CA GLU A 16 2.31 9.56 2.74
C GLU A 16 1.16 9.63 1.74
N GLN A 17 1.25 8.88 0.63
CA GLN A 17 0.23 8.80 -0.43
C GLN A 17 -0.12 7.34 -0.74
N PRO A 18 -0.94 6.67 0.11
CA PRO A 18 -1.31 5.28 -0.09
C PRO A 18 -2.10 5.01 -1.37
N GLY A 19 -2.78 6.04 -1.88
CA GLY A 19 -3.52 6.02 -3.14
C GLY A 19 -2.66 6.12 -4.39
N ASP A 20 -1.34 6.26 -4.27
CA ASP A 20 -0.45 6.32 -5.45
C ASP A 20 -0.54 5.01 -6.27
N GLU A 21 -0.86 5.17 -7.55
CA GLU A 21 -1.13 4.09 -8.50
C GLU A 21 0.09 3.72 -9.35
N ARG A 22 1.22 4.43 -9.23
CA ARG A 22 2.46 4.12 -9.95
C ARG A 22 2.79 2.64 -9.83
N ARG A 23 3.15 2.01 -10.95
CA ARG A 23 3.54 0.60 -11.00
C ARG A 23 4.98 0.43 -10.48
N LEU A 24 5.36 -0.81 -10.23
CA LEU A 24 6.69 -1.16 -9.69
C LEU A 24 7.82 -0.52 -10.50
N GLU A 25 7.66 -0.51 -11.82
CA GLU A 25 8.61 0.05 -12.79
C GLU A 25 8.80 1.55 -12.58
N GLU A 26 7.70 2.29 -12.41
CA GLU A 26 7.70 3.73 -12.19
C GLU A 26 8.32 4.10 -10.83
N TRP A 27 8.12 3.26 -9.81
CA TRP A 27 8.77 3.43 -8.51
C TRP A 27 10.28 3.14 -8.57
N ALA A 28 10.67 2.15 -9.37
CA ALA A 28 12.07 1.79 -9.55
C ALA A 28 12.82 2.88 -10.34
N GLU A 29 12.19 3.42 -11.38
CA GLU A 29 12.67 4.58 -12.14
C GLU A 29 12.81 5.81 -11.24
N TRP A 30 11.81 6.11 -10.42
CA TRP A 30 11.83 7.27 -9.52
C TRP A 30 13.00 7.26 -8.52
N VAL A 31 13.49 6.08 -8.12
CA VAL A 31 14.65 5.94 -7.22
C VAL A 31 15.91 5.43 -7.92
N ASP A 32 15.94 5.47 -9.25
CA ASP A 32 17.08 5.15 -10.10
C ASP A 32 17.67 3.74 -9.83
N ILE A 33 16.79 2.72 -9.81
CA ILE A 33 17.19 1.31 -9.74
C ILE A 33 16.37 0.44 -10.69
N ALA A 34 16.92 -0.73 -11.05
CA ALA A 34 16.16 -1.71 -11.81
C ALA A 34 14.97 -2.27 -10.99
N PRO A 35 13.80 -2.53 -11.61
CA PRO A 35 12.63 -3.10 -10.91
C PRO A 35 12.93 -4.42 -10.18
N ARG A 36 13.77 -5.27 -10.78
CA ARG A 36 14.22 -6.54 -10.17
C ARG A 36 15.03 -6.31 -8.89
N THR A 37 15.86 -5.26 -8.85
CA THR A 37 16.63 -4.87 -7.67
C THR A 37 15.69 -4.34 -6.60
N LEU A 38 14.69 -3.52 -6.96
CA LEU A 38 13.68 -3.01 -6.05
C LEU A 38 12.96 -4.19 -5.37
N THR A 39 12.33 -5.09 -6.12
CA THR A 39 11.59 -6.23 -5.57
C THR A 39 12.44 -7.09 -4.64
N ARG A 40 13.65 -7.47 -5.09
CA ARG A 40 14.53 -8.35 -4.32
C ARG A 40 14.96 -7.71 -3.01
N ARG A 41 15.38 -6.45 -3.03
CA ARG A 41 15.83 -5.77 -1.81
C ARG A 41 14.68 -5.40 -0.89
N PHE A 42 13.51 -5.04 -1.44
CA PHE A 42 12.33 -4.74 -0.63
C PHE A 42 11.92 -5.94 0.23
N ILE A 43 11.91 -7.15 -0.35
CA ILE A 43 11.67 -8.38 0.39
C ILE A 43 12.78 -8.63 1.42
N ALA A 44 14.04 -8.50 1.01
CA ALA A 44 15.18 -8.75 1.90
C ALA A 44 15.20 -7.84 3.14
N GLU A 45 14.75 -6.60 3.01
CA GLU A 45 14.78 -5.61 4.10
C GLU A 45 13.48 -5.49 4.89
N THR A 46 12.33 -5.82 4.28
CA THR A 46 11.02 -5.66 4.93
C THR A 46 10.30 -6.98 5.23
N GLY A 47 10.74 -8.09 4.64
CA GLY A 47 10.04 -9.37 4.66
C GLY A 47 8.81 -9.42 3.74
N PHE A 48 8.50 -8.34 3.02
CA PHE A 48 7.31 -8.23 2.17
C PHE A 48 7.67 -7.85 0.75
N THR A 49 6.89 -8.37 -0.20
CA THR A 49 6.90 -7.84 -1.57
C THR A 49 6.43 -6.38 -1.56
N PHE A 50 6.79 -5.64 -2.61
CA PHE A 50 6.33 -4.27 -2.81
C PHE A 50 4.78 -4.14 -2.75
N THR A 51 4.08 -5.07 -3.42
CA THR A 51 2.61 -5.10 -3.43
C THR A 51 2.03 -5.38 -2.04
N GLU A 52 2.61 -6.32 -1.29
CA GLU A 52 2.19 -6.63 0.07
C GLU A 52 2.42 -5.48 1.05
N TRP A 53 3.51 -4.74 0.88
CA TRP A 53 3.78 -3.53 1.64
C TRP A 53 2.74 -2.46 1.32
N ARG A 54 2.49 -2.18 0.04
CA ARG A 54 1.45 -1.23 -0.39
C ARG A 54 0.08 -1.58 0.18
N GLN A 55 -0.32 -2.85 0.13
CA GLN A 55 -1.60 -3.29 0.69
C GLN A 55 -1.68 -3.06 2.21
N ARG A 56 -0.61 -3.35 2.96
CA ARG A 56 -0.56 -3.09 4.41
C ARG A 56 -0.69 -1.61 4.74
N VAL A 57 0.04 -0.76 4.01
CA VAL A 57 -0.05 0.70 4.16
C VAL A 57 -1.47 1.19 3.88
N ARG A 58 -2.10 0.71 2.79
CA ARG A 58 -3.50 1.04 2.46
C ARG A 58 -4.47 0.58 3.55
N VAL A 59 -4.29 -0.61 4.14
CA VAL A 59 -5.14 -1.08 5.24
C VAL A 59 -4.98 -0.24 6.49
N LEU A 60 -3.75 0.08 6.90
CA LEU A 60 -3.53 0.94 8.06
C LEU A 60 -4.22 2.29 7.87
N LYS A 61 -4.09 2.88 6.67
CA LYS A 61 -4.79 4.13 6.37
C LYS A 61 -6.31 3.97 6.31
N ALA A 62 -6.81 2.84 5.80
CA ALA A 62 -8.23 2.54 5.81
C ALA A 62 -8.80 2.49 7.22
N LEU A 63 -8.10 1.86 8.16
CA LEU A 63 -8.52 1.79 9.57
C LEU A 63 -8.67 3.20 10.16
N GLU A 64 -7.71 4.08 9.92
CA GLU A 64 -7.79 5.49 10.35
C GLU A 64 -9.01 6.20 9.74
N LEU A 65 -9.21 6.10 8.42
CA LEU A 65 -10.29 6.78 7.72
C LEU A 65 -11.66 6.26 8.16
N LEU A 66 -11.84 4.95 8.28
CA LEU A 66 -13.08 4.33 8.75
C LEU A 66 -13.38 4.72 10.20
N ALA A 67 -12.37 4.77 11.07
CA ALA A 67 -12.54 5.21 12.46
C ALA A 67 -13.02 6.68 12.57
N THR A 68 -12.71 7.52 11.57
CA THR A 68 -13.25 8.89 11.49
C THR A 68 -14.66 8.98 10.89
N GLY A 69 -15.31 7.84 10.61
CA GLY A 69 -16.67 7.80 10.05
C GLY A 69 -16.74 7.98 8.53
N ARG A 70 -15.60 7.95 7.82
CA ARG A 70 -15.62 7.99 6.34
C ARG A 70 -16.29 6.73 5.80
N SER A 71 -17.05 6.89 4.72
CA SER A 71 -17.71 5.74 4.10
C SER A 71 -16.70 4.77 3.48
N VAL A 72 -17.07 3.48 3.42
CA VAL A 72 -16.27 2.43 2.77
C VAL A 72 -15.95 2.79 1.32
N LYS A 73 -16.91 3.35 0.59
CA LYS A 73 -16.73 3.77 -0.81
C LYS A 73 -15.72 4.90 -0.95
N ALA A 74 -15.84 5.95 -0.13
CA ALA A 74 -14.90 7.08 -0.18
C ALA A 74 -13.49 6.65 0.21
N THR A 75 -13.38 5.81 1.25
CA THR A 75 -12.10 5.24 1.69
C THR A 75 -11.43 4.41 0.59
N ALA A 76 -12.19 3.58 -0.15
CA ALA A 76 -11.64 2.80 -1.25
C ALA A 76 -11.05 3.70 -2.35
N LEU A 77 -11.76 4.78 -2.72
CA LEU A 77 -11.32 5.73 -3.75
C LEU A 77 -10.05 6.48 -3.32
N ASP A 78 -10.01 6.99 -2.08
CA ASP A 78 -8.85 7.71 -1.54
C ASP A 78 -7.58 6.82 -1.49
N LEU A 79 -7.76 5.50 -1.42
CA LEU A 79 -6.68 4.52 -1.38
C LEU A 79 -6.31 3.96 -2.76
N GLY A 80 -6.82 4.55 -3.86
CA GLY A 80 -6.46 4.17 -5.23
C GLY A 80 -6.97 2.79 -5.60
N TYR A 81 -8.24 2.50 -5.28
CA TYR A 81 -8.96 1.33 -5.78
C TYR A 81 -10.05 1.76 -6.77
N ASP A 82 -10.01 1.18 -7.97
CA ASP A 82 -11.01 1.42 -9.02
C ASP A 82 -12.43 0.98 -8.62
N ASN A 83 -12.54 0.03 -7.70
CA ASN A 83 -13.83 -0.46 -7.22
C ASN A 83 -13.77 -0.89 -5.75
N VAL A 84 -14.92 -0.72 -5.09
CA VAL A 84 -15.09 -1.00 -3.66
C VAL A 84 -14.92 -2.49 -3.35
N SER A 85 -15.30 -3.39 -4.27
CA SER A 85 -15.19 -4.83 -4.09
C SER A 85 -13.73 -5.30 -3.95
N ALA A 86 -12.82 -4.75 -4.75
CA ALA A 86 -11.38 -5.02 -4.66
C ALA A 86 -10.81 -4.56 -3.32
N PHE A 87 -11.23 -3.38 -2.84
CA PHE A 87 -10.86 -2.89 -1.52
C PHE A 87 -11.37 -3.80 -0.39
N ILE A 88 -12.65 -4.20 -0.42
CA ILE A 88 -13.23 -5.10 0.58
C ILE A 88 -12.51 -6.46 0.59
N ALA A 89 -12.19 -7.02 -0.58
CA ALA A 89 -11.45 -8.27 -0.69
C ALA A 89 -10.04 -8.16 -0.09
N MET A 90 -9.33 -7.07 -0.39
CA MET A 90 -8.01 -6.78 0.16
C MET A 90 -8.04 -6.59 1.69
N PHE A 91 -8.99 -5.80 2.20
CA PHE A 91 -9.17 -5.56 3.62
C PHE A 91 -9.48 -6.85 4.37
N ARG A 92 -10.41 -7.67 3.86
CA ARG A 92 -10.74 -8.97 4.44
C ARG A 92 -9.57 -9.94 4.41
N ARG A 93 -8.77 -9.95 3.33
CA ARG A 93 -7.58 -10.79 3.24
C ARG A 93 -6.56 -10.46 4.33
N LEU A 94 -6.41 -9.19 4.69
CA LEU A 94 -5.43 -8.75 5.68
C LEU A 94 -5.94 -8.75 7.12
N LEU A 95 -7.23 -8.48 7.34
CA LEU A 95 -7.81 -8.31 8.69
C LEU A 95 -8.82 -9.38 9.08
N GLY A 96 -9.20 -10.28 8.18
CA GLY A 96 -10.17 -11.35 8.42
C GLY A 96 -11.64 -10.90 8.44
N VAL A 97 -11.92 -9.60 8.55
CA VAL A 97 -13.26 -9.00 8.58
C VAL A 97 -13.47 -8.03 7.42
N THR A 98 -14.72 -7.66 7.13
CA THR A 98 -15.02 -6.65 6.10
C THR A 98 -15.01 -5.23 6.69
N PRO A 99 -14.71 -4.19 5.90
CA PRO A 99 -14.71 -2.80 6.36
C PRO A 99 -16.01 -2.34 7.04
N GLY A 100 -17.17 -2.86 6.60
CA GLY A 100 -18.46 -2.50 7.21
C GLY A 100 -18.81 -3.26 8.49
N ARG A 101 -17.97 -4.22 8.90
CA ARG A 101 -18.08 -4.96 10.17
C ARG A 101 -16.95 -4.59 11.15
N TYR A 102 -15.95 -3.84 10.69
CA TYR A 102 -14.94 -3.20 11.52
C TYR A 102 -15.55 -1.94 12.12
#